data_AF-H9EZF3-F1
#
_entry.id   AF-H9EZF3-F1
#
_cell.length_a   1.000
_cell.length_b   1.000
_cell.length_c   1.000
_cell.angle_alpha   90.00
_cell.angle_beta   90.00
_cell.angle_gamma   90.00
#
_symmetry.space_group_name_H-M   'P 1'
#
loop_
_entity.id
_entity.type
_entity.pdbx_description
1 polymer ?
#
loop_
_entity_poly.entity_id
_entity_poly.type
_entity_poly.pdbx_seq_one_letter_code
_entity_poly.pdbx_strand_id
1 'polypeptide(L)'
;MWLPRVSSTAVTALLLAQTFLLLFLVSRPGPSSPAGGEERVHVLVLSSWRSGSSFVGQLFSQHPDVFYLMEPAWHVWTTLSQGSAATLHMAVRDLVRSVFLCDMDVFDAYLPWRRNLSDLFQWAVSRALCSPPACSAFARGAISSEAVCKPLCTRQPFSLAQEACRSYSHVVLKEVRFFNLQVLYPLLSDPALNLRIVHLVRDPRAVLRSREQTAKALARDNGIVLGTNGTWVEADPGLRVVREVCRSHVRIA
;
A
#
# COMPACT_ATOMS: atom_id res chain seq x y z
N MET A 1 -68.99 -16.24 -14.70
CA MET A 1 -67.58 -15.84 -14.61
C MET A 1 -67.01 -15.77 -16.02
N TRP A 2 -66.81 -14.56 -16.56
CA TRP A 2 -66.26 -14.34 -17.90
C TRP A 2 -64.75 -14.11 -17.75
N LEU A 3 -63.94 -15.09 -18.15
CA LEU A 3 -62.49 -14.92 -18.21
C LEU A 3 -62.17 -14.02 -19.42
N PRO A 4 -61.45 -12.90 -19.25
CA PRO A 4 -61.09 -12.06 -20.38
C PRO A 4 -60.18 -12.85 -21.33
N ARG A 5 -60.58 -12.95 -22.61
CA ARG A 5 -59.75 -13.51 -23.67
C ARG A 5 -58.56 -12.57 -23.89
N VAL A 6 -57.39 -12.95 -23.39
CA VAL A 6 -56.14 -12.26 -23.66
C VAL A 6 -55.82 -12.45 -25.15
N SER A 7 -55.67 -11.34 -25.87
CA SER A 7 -55.34 -11.35 -27.31
C SER A 7 -53.97 -11.99 -27.54
N SER A 8 -53.86 -12.87 -28.53
CA SER A 8 -52.59 -13.50 -28.95
C SER A 8 -51.50 -12.46 -29.27
N THR A 9 -51.90 -11.29 -29.75
CA THR A 9 -51.00 -10.15 -29.99
C THR A 9 -50.41 -9.54 -28.72
N ALA A 10 -51.16 -9.55 -27.61
CA ALA A 10 -50.67 -9.06 -26.33
C ALA A 10 -49.66 -10.04 -25.70
N VAL A 11 -49.90 -11.34 -25.85
CA VAL A 11 -49.00 -12.39 -25.35
C VAL A 11 -47.66 -12.36 -26.11
N THR A 12 -47.71 -12.22 -27.44
CA THR A 12 -46.50 -12.13 -28.27
C THR A 12 -45.69 -10.86 -27.99
N ALA A 13 -46.35 -9.71 -27.78
CA ALA A 13 -45.66 -8.48 -27.40
C ALA A 13 -44.96 -8.59 -26.03
N LEU A 14 -45.60 -9.22 -25.05
CA LEU A 14 -45.02 -9.48 -23.72
C LEU A 14 -43.80 -10.40 -23.80
N LEU A 15 -43.87 -11.47 -24.60
CA LEU A 15 -42.76 -12.39 -24.81
C LEU A 15 -41.56 -11.68 -25.45
N LEU A 16 -41.79 -10.86 -26.49
CA LEU A 16 -40.74 -10.08 -27.14
C LEU A 16 -40.08 -9.08 -26.19
N ALA A 17 -40.88 -8.36 -25.40
CA ALA A 17 -40.38 -7.41 -24.41
C ALA A 17 -39.54 -8.11 -23.32
N GLN A 18 -39.98 -9.29 -22.84
CA GLN A 18 -39.22 -10.10 -21.89
C GLN A 18 -37.90 -10.62 -22.48
N THR A 19 -37.91 -11.10 -23.72
CA THR A 19 -36.67 -11.53 -24.39
C THR A 19 -35.70 -10.39 -24.62
N PHE A 20 -36.19 -9.19 -24.99
CA PHE A 20 -35.32 -8.03 -25.17
C PHE A 20 -34.73 -7.56 -23.84
N LEU A 21 -35.51 -7.58 -22.76
CA LEU A 21 -35.02 -7.23 -21.41
C LEU A 21 -33.98 -8.25 -20.92
N LEU A 22 -34.20 -9.55 -21.16
CA LEU A 22 -33.24 -10.61 -20.87
C LEU A 22 -31.95 -10.44 -21.67
N LEU A 23 -32.05 -10.21 -22.98
CA LEU A 23 -30.88 -9.94 -23.82
C LEU A 23 -30.14 -8.69 -23.38
N PHE A 24 -30.84 -7.62 -22.99
CA PHE A 24 -30.23 -6.40 -22.47
C PHE A 24 -29.53 -6.60 -21.13
N LEU A 25 -30.11 -7.41 -20.23
CA LEU A 25 -29.49 -7.76 -18.94
C LEU A 25 -28.26 -8.67 -19.11
N VAL A 26 -28.30 -9.62 -20.05
CA VAL A 26 -27.20 -10.55 -20.34
C VAL A 26 -26.08 -9.89 -21.15
N SER A 27 -26.40 -8.94 -22.03
CA SER A 27 -25.42 -8.24 -22.88
C SER A 27 -24.74 -7.07 -22.19
N ARG A 28 -25.18 -6.68 -20.98
CA ARG A 28 -24.41 -5.73 -20.17
C ARG A 28 -23.10 -6.42 -19.79
N PRO A 29 -21.93 -5.85 -20.13
CA PRO A 29 -20.70 -6.27 -19.47
C PRO A 29 -20.92 -5.99 -17.98
N GLY A 30 -21.07 -7.05 -17.19
CA GLY A 30 -21.04 -6.91 -15.75
C GLY A 30 -19.73 -6.24 -15.34
N PRO A 31 -19.65 -5.58 -14.17
CA PRO A 31 -18.35 -5.35 -13.56
C PRO A 31 -17.66 -6.70 -13.56
N SER A 32 -16.47 -6.76 -14.14
CA SER A 32 -15.65 -7.96 -14.17
C SER A 32 -15.56 -8.50 -12.75
N SER A 33 -16.37 -9.50 -12.43
CA SER A 33 -16.16 -10.32 -11.25
C SER A 33 -14.73 -10.81 -11.38
N PRO A 34 -13.87 -10.65 -10.36
CA PRO A 34 -12.55 -11.22 -10.43
C PRO A 34 -12.74 -12.71 -10.74
N ALA A 35 -12.08 -13.15 -11.81
CA ALA A 35 -11.97 -14.54 -12.16
C ALA A 35 -11.66 -15.35 -10.89
N GLY A 36 -12.29 -16.52 -10.76
CA GLY A 36 -12.32 -17.29 -9.52
C GLY A 36 -10.96 -17.41 -8.83
N GLY A 37 -10.96 -17.14 -7.52
CA GLY A 37 -10.21 -17.90 -6.53
C GLY A 37 -8.69 -17.93 -6.59
N GLU A 38 -8.00 -17.02 -7.27
CA GLU A 38 -6.56 -16.87 -7.07
C GLU A 38 -6.28 -16.09 -5.77
N GLU A 39 -5.54 -16.71 -4.87
CA GLU A 39 -5.12 -16.12 -3.60
C GLU A 39 -4.23 -14.90 -3.85
N ARG A 40 -4.62 -13.72 -3.34
CA ARG A 40 -3.85 -12.47 -3.48
C ARG A 40 -2.43 -12.66 -2.94
N VAL A 41 -1.44 -12.26 -3.73
CA VAL A 41 -0.03 -12.33 -3.32
C VAL A 41 0.36 -11.06 -2.57
N HIS A 42 1.01 -11.21 -1.43
CA HIS A 42 1.50 -10.10 -0.61
C HIS A 42 3.03 -10.09 -0.65
N VAL A 43 3.63 -8.93 -0.94
CA VAL A 43 5.10 -8.80 -1.00
C VAL A 43 5.56 -7.66 -0.10
N LEU A 44 6.45 -7.97 0.84
CA LEU A 44 7.15 -6.97 1.63
C LEU A 44 8.56 -6.76 1.07
N VAL A 45 8.80 -5.60 0.47
CA VAL A 45 10.16 -5.15 0.13
C VAL A 45 10.78 -4.54 1.39
N LEU A 46 11.51 -5.37 2.13
CA LEU A 46 12.08 -5.03 3.43
C LEU A 46 13.52 -4.55 3.28
N SER A 47 13.85 -3.40 3.87
CA SER A 47 15.23 -2.88 3.86
C SER A 47 15.46 -1.80 4.92
N SER A 48 16.46 -0.93 4.69
CA SER A 48 16.70 0.31 5.44
C SER A 48 16.69 1.54 4.53
N TRP A 49 16.70 2.76 5.08
CA TRP A 49 16.87 3.96 4.26
C TRP A 49 18.18 3.94 3.47
N ARG A 50 18.13 4.47 2.24
CA ARG A 50 19.27 4.61 1.32
C ARG A 50 19.88 3.30 0.79
N SER A 51 19.17 2.18 0.95
CA SER A 51 19.59 0.86 0.44
C SER A 51 19.29 0.62 -1.05
N GLY A 52 18.49 1.47 -1.70
CA GLY A 52 17.97 1.24 -3.06
C GLY A 52 16.60 0.56 -3.09
N SER A 53 15.99 0.30 -1.94
CA SER A 53 14.63 -0.29 -1.84
C SER A 53 13.54 0.51 -2.57
N SER A 54 13.65 1.84 -2.68
CA SER A 54 12.71 2.64 -3.47
C SER A 54 12.76 2.31 -4.97
N PHE A 55 13.93 1.99 -5.52
CA PHE A 55 14.08 1.56 -6.91
C PHE A 55 13.40 0.19 -7.13
N VAL A 56 13.64 -0.77 -6.23
CA VAL A 56 13.01 -2.10 -6.31
C VAL A 56 11.49 -2.00 -6.14
N GLY A 57 11.00 -1.18 -5.21
CA GLY A 57 9.56 -0.93 -5.07
C GLY A 57 8.93 -0.33 -6.34
N GLN A 58 9.63 0.59 -7.00
CA GLN A 58 9.17 1.15 -8.28
C GLN A 58 9.13 0.12 -9.42
N LEU A 59 10.05 -0.85 -9.44
CA LEU A 59 10.00 -1.95 -10.41
C LEU A 59 8.71 -2.76 -10.28
N PHE A 60 8.31 -3.10 -9.05
CA PHE A 60 7.01 -3.75 -8.80
C PHE A 60 5.83 -2.87 -9.22
N SER A 61 5.88 -1.57 -8.90
CA SER A 61 4.79 -0.63 -9.22
C SER A 61 4.54 -0.46 -10.72
N GLN A 62 5.42 -0.93 -11.62
CA GLN A 62 5.18 -0.86 -13.07
C GLN A 62 4.23 -1.94 -13.59
N HIS A 63 3.95 -2.99 -12.80
CA HIS A 63 3.05 -4.06 -13.22
C HIS A 63 1.58 -3.64 -13.08
N PRO A 64 0.71 -3.86 -14.09
CA PRO A 64 -0.70 -3.44 -14.06
C PRO A 64 -1.56 -4.12 -12.98
N ASP A 65 -1.09 -5.23 -12.43
CA ASP A 65 -1.78 -6.01 -11.39
C ASP A 65 -1.18 -5.85 -9.98
N VAL A 66 -0.29 -4.88 -9.79
CA VAL A 66 0.33 -4.56 -8.50
C VAL A 66 -0.25 -3.28 -7.90
N PHE A 67 -0.80 -3.38 -6.69
CA PHE A 67 -0.98 -2.25 -5.79
C PHE A 67 0.30 -2.05 -4.98
N TYR A 68 1.02 -0.96 -5.22
CA TYR A 68 2.23 -0.61 -4.49
C TYR A 68 1.97 0.51 -3.48
N LEU A 69 2.51 0.40 -2.27
CA LEU A 69 2.54 1.50 -1.30
C LEU A 69 3.94 1.66 -0.69
N MET A 70 4.43 2.90 -0.65
CA MET A 70 5.76 3.21 -0.15
C MET A 70 5.68 3.63 1.32
N GLU A 71 6.31 2.83 2.19
CA GLU A 71 6.54 3.14 3.60
C GLU A 71 5.28 3.57 4.39
N PRO A 72 4.16 2.81 4.38
CA PRO A 72 3.00 3.11 5.22
C PRO A 72 3.33 3.31 6.71
N ALA A 73 4.32 2.59 7.25
CA ALA A 73 4.78 2.73 8.64
C ALA A 73 5.39 4.10 8.98
N TRP A 74 5.63 4.96 7.97
CA TRP A 74 5.99 6.35 8.20
C TRP A 74 4.99 7.03 9.14
N HIS A 75 3.69 6.75 8.98
CA HIS A 75 2.61 7.32 9.78
C HIS A 75 2.65 6.91 11.26
N VAL A 76 3.07 5.67 11.56
CA VAL A 76 3.27 5.23 12.94
C VAL A 76 4.40 6.03 13.59
N TRP A 77 5.53 6.16 12.89
CA TRP A 77 6.72 6.82 13.40
C TRP A 77 6.58 8.34 13.51
N THR A 78 5.77 8.97 12.66
CA THR A 78 5.48 10.40 12.77
C THR A 78 4.59 10.72 13.95
N THR A 79 3.49 9.96 14.09
CA THR A 79 2.50 10.17 15.14
C THR A 79 3.03 9.79 16.50
N LEU A 80 3.81 8.70 16.59
CA LEU A 80 4.39 8.19 17.85
C LEU A 80 5.90 8.47 17.93
N SER A 81 6.32 9.68 17.53
CA SER A 81 7.74 10.07 17.39
C SER A 81 8.57 10.07 18.69
N GLN A 82 7.90 10.02 19.85
CA GLN A 82 8.56 9.86 21.16
C GLN A 82 9.02 8.41 21.41
N GLY A 83 8.44 7.44 20.69
CA GLY A 83 8.81 6.03 20.81
C GLY A 83 10.19 5.71 20.22
N SER A 84 10.62 4.48 20.47
CA SER A 84 11.79 3.89 19.82
C SER A 84 11.38 2.88 18.74
N ALA A 85 12.30 2.55 17.84
CA ALA A 85 12.04 1.49 16.84
C ALA A 85 11.61 0.16 17.49
N ALA A 86 12.13 -0.16 18.68
CA ALA A 86 11.75 -1.35 19.43
C ALA A 86 10.32 -1.27 19.99
N THR A 87 9.90 -0.13 20.54
CA THR A 87 8.56 0.01 21.13
C THR A 87 7.46 0.12 20.07
N LEU A 88 7.78 0.65 18.89
CA LEU A 88 6.80 0.87 17.82
C LEU A 88 6.57 -0.37 16.92
N HIS A 89 7.37 -1.42 17.09
CA HIS A 89 7.39 -2.56 16.17
C HIS A 89 6.05 -3.29 16.02
N MET A 90 5.22 -3.37 17.07
CA MET A 90 3.91 -4.02 17.03
C MET A 90 2.92 -3.17 16.23
N ALA A 91 2.85 -1.87 16.50
CA ALA A 91 2.02 -0.94 15.73
C ALA A 91 2.40 -0.92 14.23
N VAL A 92 3.70 -0.96 13.93
CA VAL A 92 4.18 -1.08 12.54
C VAL A 92 3.75 -2.39 11.89
N ARG A 93 3.89 -3.52 12.59
CA ARG A 93 3.45 -4.84 12.11
C ARG A 93 1.94 -4.87 11.83
N ASP A 94 1.15 -4.36 12.78
CA ASP A 94 -0.31 -4.41 12.71
C ASP A 94 -0.82 -3.50 11.59
N LEU A 95 -0.22 -2.31 11.41
CA LEU A 95 -0.48 -1.45 10.26
C LEU A 95 -0.19 -2.16 8.94
N VAL A 96 1.02 -2.73 8.80
CA VAL A 96 1.44 -3.44 7.58
C VAL A 96 0.50 -4.60 7.26
N ARG A 97 0.09 -5.36 8.28
CA ARG A 97 -0.88 -6.45 8.15
C ARG A 97 -2.22 -5.96 7.59
N SER A 98 -2.81 -4.93 8.19
CA SER A 98 -4.09 -4.38 7.74
C SER A 98 -4.00 -3.87 6.30
N VAL A 99 -2.92 -3.15 5.96
CA VAL A 99 -2.72 -2.66 4.59
C VAL A 99 -2.58 -3.81 3.59
N PHE A 100 -1.89 -4.91 3.93
CA PHE A 100 -1.83 -6.10 3.06
C PHE A 100 -3.22 -6.67 2.78
N LEU A 101 -4.11 -6.67 3.77
CA LEU A 101 -5.50 -7.11 3.64
C LEU A 101 -6.41 -6.06 3.00
N CYS A 102 -5.85 -4.95 2.51
CA CYS A 102 -6.59 -3.80 1.99
C CYS A 102 -7.63 -3.25 2.98
N ASP A 103 -7.29 -3.28 4.27
CA ASP A 103 -7.97 -2.54 5.33
C ASP A 103 -7.18 -1.24 5.57
N MET A 104 -7.72 -0.13 5.06
CA MET A 104 -7.10 1.19 5.17
C MET A 104 -7.67 1.98 6.36
N ASP A 105 -8.65 1.45 7.09
CA ASP A 105 -9.23 2.10 8.27
C ASP A 105 -8.23 2.12 9.43
N VAL A 106 -7.26 1.20 9.43
CA VAL A 106 -6.09 1.20 10.33
C VAL A 106 -5.35 2.55 10.38
N PHE A 107 -5.43 3.36 9.32
CA PHE A 107 -4.83 4.70 9.31
C PHE A 107 -5.58 5.72 10.16
N ASP A 108 -6.81 5.45 10.63
CA ASP A 108 -7.54 6.31 11.57
C ASP A 108 -6.76 6.59 12.85
N ALA A 109 -5.91 5.64 13.27
CA ALA A 109 -5.05 5.81 14.44
C ALA A 109 -3.89 6.80 14.23
N TYR A 110 -3.55 7.12 12.97
CA TYR A 110 -2.32 7.85 12.63
C TYR A 110 -2.55 9.06 11.71
N LEU A 111 -3.72 9.17 11.08
CA LEU A 111 -4.11 10.26 10.19
C LEU A 111 -5.35 10.98 10.73
N PRO A 112 -5.54 12.26 10.40
CA PRO A 112 -6.75 12.99 10.77
C PRO A 112 -8.00 12.35 10.14
N TRP A 113 -9.15 12.58 10.78
CA TRP A 113 -10.45 12.08 10.29
C TRP A 113 -10.79 12.62 8.89
N ARG A 114 -10.53 13.91 8.65
CA ARG A 114 -10.64 14.50 7.30
C ARG A 114 -9.30 14.34 6.59
N ARG A 115 -9.23 13.32 5.74
CA ARG A 115 -8.03 13.00 4.96
C ARG A 115 -8.38 12.70 3.50
N ASN A 116 -7.44 13.02 2.63
CA ASN A 116 -7.45 12.71 1.21
C ASN A 116 -6.42 11.62 0.92
N LEU A 117 -6.45 11.09 -0.29
CA LEU A 117 -5.43 10.18 -0.79
C LEU A 117 -4.01 10.75 -0.64
N SER A 118 -3.87 12.07 -0.74
CA SER A 118 -2.58 12.75 -0.63
C SER A 118 -1.94 12.72 0.75
N ASP A 119 -2.69 12.37 1.79
CA ASP A 119 -2.18 12.22 3.14
C ASP A 119 -1.42 10.90 3.33
N LEU A 120 -1.50 9.94 2.39
CA LEU A 120 -0.61 8.79 2.38
C LEU A 120 0.81 9.20 2.01
N PHE A 121 1.80 8.76 2.80
CA PHE A 121 3.20 9.08 2.53
C PHE A 121 3.60 8.57 1.15
N GLN A 122 4.18 9.45 0.34
CA GLN A 122 4.65 9.14 -1.02
C GLN A 122 3.57 8.54 -1.96
N TRP A 123 2.28 8.76 -1.70
CA TRP A 123 1.17 8.15 -2.46
C TRP A 123 1.31 8.23 -3.99
N ALA A 124 1.76 9.36 -4.53
CA ALA A 124 1.82 9.61 -5.97
C ALA A 124 2.92 8.84 -6.70
N VAL A 125 3.80 8.14 -5.97
CA VAL A 125 4.75 7.19 -6.57
C VAL A 125 4.10 5.84 -6.86
N SER A 126 2.88 5.61 -6.35
CA SER A 126 2.08 4.43 -6.64
C SER A 126 1.28 4.64 -7.91
N ARG A 127 1.58 3.86 -8.95
CA ARG A 127 0.78 3.82 -10.17
C ARG A 127 -0.69 3.48 -9.89
N ALA A 128 -0.94 2.59 -8.92
CA ALA A 128 -2.28 2.18 -8.55
C ALA A 128 -3.11 3.30 -7.93
N LEU A 129 -2.47 4.27 -7.28
CA LEU A 129 -3.12 5.46 -6.71
C LEU A 129 -3.25 6.62 -7.74
N CYS A 130 -2.59 6.49 -8.89
CA CYS A 130 -2.66 7.44 -10.00
C CYS A 130 -3.57 6.96 -11.15
N SER A 131 -4.22 5.81 -11.00
CA SER A 131 -5.08 5.18 -12.01
C SER A 131 -6.38 4.65 -11.40
N PRO A 132 -7.42 4.32 -12.22
CA PRO A 132 -8.70 3.91 -11.69
C PRO A 132 -8.61 2.62 -10.85
N PRO A 133 -9.36 2.51 -9.73
CA PRO A 133 -10.42 3.43 -9.29
C PRO A 133 -9.94 4.65 -8.48
N ALA A 134 -8.67 4.71 -8.06
CA ALA A 134 -8.18 5.79 -7.19
C ALA A 134 -8.16 7.17 -7.84
N CYS A 135 -7.80 7.23 -9.12
CA CYS A 135 -7.76 8.47 -9.87
C CYS A 135 -7.85 8.22 -11.37
N SER A 136 -8.33 9.17 -12.16
CA SER A 136 -8.42 9.04 -13.63
C SER A 136 -7.25 9.68 -14.39
N ALA A 137 -6.17 10.09 -13.71
CA ALA A 137 -5.04 10.76 -14.36
C ALA A 137 -4.30 9.88 -15.38
N PHE A 138 -4.26 8.57 -15.16
CA PHE A 138 -3.63 7.59 -16.04
C PHE A 138 -4.51 6.36 -16.22
N ALA A 139 -4.45 5.73 -17.40
CA ALA A 139 -5.00 4.39 -17.56
C ALA A 139 -4.22 3.39 -16.69
N ARG A 140 -4.90 2.34 -16.18
CA ARG A 140 -4.29 1.31 -15.32
C ARG A 140 -3.02 0.69 -15.91
N GLY A 141 -2.97 0.53 -17.23
CA GLY A 141 -1.86 -0.02 -18.00
C GLY A 141 -0.68 0.93 -18.25
N ALA A 142 -0.85 2.24 -18.03
CA ALA A 142 0.11 3.26 -18.42
C ALA A 142 1.15 3.55 -17.34
N ILE A 143 2.34 3.97 -17.77
CA ILE A 143 3.35 4.53 -16.86
C ILE A 143 2.82 5.85 -16.28
N SER A 144 2.78 5.96 -14.96
CA SER A 144 2.32 7.15 -14.26
C SER A 144 3.48 8.13 -14.02
N SER A 145 3.20 9.43 -14.15
CA SER A 145 4.12 10.50 -13.75
C SER A 145 3.65 11.15 -12.45
N GLU A 146 4.52 11.17 -11.44
CA GLU A 146 4.25 11.82 -10.14
C GLU A 146 3.92 13.31 -10.31
N ALA A 147 4.61 13.99 -11.23
CA ALA A 147 4.43 15.42 -11.50
C ALA A 147 3.01 15.75 -12.03
N VAL A 148 2.38 14.80 -12.72
CA VAL A 148 1.00 14.92 -13.22
C VAL A 148 -0.01 14.36 -12.22
N CYS A 149 0.31 13.23 -11.59
CA CYS A 149 -0.57 12.57 -10.62
C CYS A 149 -0.84 13.45 -9.40
N LYS A 150 0.19 14.09 -8.84
CA LYS A 150 0.05 14.97 -7.66
C LYS A 150 -1.03 16.03 -7.84
N PRO A 151 -0.95 16.96 -8.81
CA PRO A 151 -1.95 18.02 -8.94
C PRO A 151 -3.35 17.49 -9.28
N LEU A 152 -3.47 16.41 -10.07
CA LEU A 152 -4.77 15.90 -10.52
C LEU A 152 -5.49 15.03 -9.48
N CYS A 153 -4.75 14.31 -8.64
CA CYS A 153 -5.30 13.29 -7.74
C CYS A 153 -5.21 13.68 -6.26
N THR A 154 -4.65 14.85 -5.91
CA THR A 154 -4.39 15.23 -4.51
C THR A 154 -5.63 15.24 -3.60
N ARG A 155 -6.80 15.63 -4.14
CA ARG A 155 -8.05 15.76 -3.37
C ARG A 155 -8.97 14.54 -3.46
N GLN A 156 -8.47 13.43 -3.98
CA GLN A 156 -9.28 12.21 -4.08
C GLN A 156 -9.63 11.69 -2.68
N PRO A 157 -10.86 11.17 -2.46
CA PRO A 157 -11.25 10.58 -1.19
C PRO A 157 -10.28 9.47 -0.76
N PHE A 158 -9.94 9.42 0.53
CA PHE A 158 -9.02 8.42 1.05
C PHE A 158 -9.55 6.98 0.88
N SER A 159 -10.87 6.78 0.92
CA SER A 159 -11.51 5.46 0.73
C SER A 159 -11.14 4.81 -0.61
N LEU A 160 -10.80 5.62 -1.62
CA LEU A 160 -10.39 5.09 -2.91
C LEU A 160 -9.05 4.34 -2.88
N ALA A 161 -8.19 4.56 -1.86
CA ALA A 161 -7.00 3.74 -1.66
C ALA A 161 -7.36 2.27 -1.36
N GLN A 162 -8.40 2.07 -0.55
CA GLN A 162 -8.92 0.75 -0.19
C GLN A 162 -9.56 0.08 -1.40
N GLU A 163 -10.39 0.81 -2.14
CA GLU A 163 -11.02 0.31 -3.37
C GLU A 163 -9.96 -0.06 -4.42
N ALA A 164 -8.95 0.79 -4.60
CA ALA A 164 -7.83 0.49 -5.47
C ALA A 164 -7.14 -0.80 -5.02
N CYS A 165 -6.65 -0.89 -3.78
CA CYS A 165 -5.97 -2.07 -3.26
C CYS A 165 -6.75 -3.38 -3.52
N ARG A 166 -8.06 -3.38 -3.24
CA ARG A 166 -8.92 -4.56 -3.45
C ARG A 166 -9.02 -4.99 -4.91
N SER A 167 -8.84 -4.07 -5.85
CA SER A 167 -8.90 -4.31 -7.30
C SER A 167 -7.61 -4.86 -7.92
N TYR A 168 -6.55 -5.11 -7.13
CA TYR A 168 -5.29 -5.70 -7.61
C TYR A 168 -5.07 -7.10 -7.01
N SER A 169 -4.43 -7.98 -7.77
CA SER A 169 -4.11 -9.35 -7.35
C SER A 169 -2.81 -9.44 -6.55
N HIS A 170 -1.98 -8.38 -6.56
CA HIS A 170 -0.74 -8.31 -5.81
C HIS A 170 -0.71 -7.02 -4.97
N VAL A 171 -0.37 -7.13 -3.69
CA VAL A 171 -0.14 -5.99 -2.80
C VAL A 171 1.31 -5.97 -2.38
N VAL A 172 2.01 -4.91 -2.75
CA VAL A 172 3.44 -4.74 -2.52
C VAL A 172 3.68 -3.54 -1.61
N LEU A 173 4.24 -3.80 -0.44
CA LEU A 173 4.61 -2.76 0.51
C LEU A 173 6.12 -2.67 0.59
N LYS A 174 6.67 -1.47 0.42
CA LYS A 174 8.08 -1.21 0.71
C LYS A 174 8.21 -0.67 2.12
N GLU A 175 9.06 -1.28 2.93
CA GLU A 175 9.26 -0.86 4.32
C GLU A 175 10.72 -0.77 4.75
N VAL A 176 10.97 0.20 5.63
CA VAL A 176 12.32 0.49 6.18
C VAL A 176 12.35 0.67 7.70
N ARG A 177 11.20 0.45 8.35
CA ARG A 177 10.98 0.74 9.77
C ARG A 177 10.91 -0.51 10.66
N PHE A 178 11.28 -1.67 10.13
CA PHE A 178 11.46 -2.89 10.91
C PHE A 178 12.92 -3.03 11.36
N PHE A 179 13.15 -2.91 12.66
CA PHE A 179 14.49 -3.06 13.28
C PHE A 179 14.68 -4.38 14.04
N ASN A 180 13.71 -5.29 13.91
CA ASN A 180 13.75 -6.65 14.43
C ASN A 180 12.96 -7.55 13.48
N LEU A 181 13.63 -8.54 12.87
CA LEU A 181 13.02 -9.43 11.88
C LEU A 181 12.03 -10.42 12.51
N GLN A 182 12.18 -10.77 13.80
CA GLN A 182 11.26 -11.68 14.49
C GLN A 182 9.83 -11.15 14.54
N VAL A 183 9.66 -9.83 14.49
CA VAL A 183 8.36 -9.15 14.46
C VAL A 183 7.55 -9.51 13.22
N LEU A 184 8.21 -10.01 12.18
CA LEU A 184 7.58 -10.43 10.93
C LEU A 184 7.08 -11.88 10.98
N TYR A 185 7.51 -12.71 11.95
CA TYR A 185 7.07 -14.10 12.06
C TYR A 185 5.55 -14.27 12.14
N PRO A 186 4.80 -13.43 12.91
CA PRO A 186 3.35 -13.50 12.91
C PRO A 186 2.73 -13.22 11.53
N LEU A 187 3.36 -12.36 10.71
CA LEU A 187 2.87 -12.07 9.36
C LEU A 187 3.13 -13.25 8.40
N LEU A 188 4.27 -13.94 8.56
CA LEU A 188 4.60 -15.12 7.77
C LEU A 188 3.75 -16.35 8.12
N SER A 189 3.21 -16.39 9.34
CA SER A 189 2.39 -17.50 9.84
C SER A 189 0.89 -17.22 9.73
N ASP A 190 0.50 -16.05 9.23
CA ASP A 190 -0.90 -15.64 9.11
C ASP A 190 -1.56 -16.33 7.91
N PRO A 191 -2.58 -17.17 8.10
CA PRO A 191 -3.23 -17.86 6.99
C PRO A 191 -4.01 -16.93 6.06
N ALA A 192 -4.26 -15.67 6.45
CA ALA A 192 -4.87 -14.68 5.58
C ALA A 192 -3.87 -14.03 4.60
N LEU A 193 -2.57 -14.32 4.74
CA LEU A 193 -1.50 -13.69 3.95
C LEU A 193 -0.67 -14.73 3.18
N ASN A 194 -0.75 -14.69 1.84
CA ASN A 194 0.29 -15.26 0.97
C ASN A 194 1.52 -14.34 0.91
N LEU A 195 2.28 -14.26 2.01
CA LEU A 195 3.37 -13.30 2.17
C LEU A 195 4.71 -13.80 1.63
N ARG A 196 5.36 -12.98 0.79
CA ARG A 196 6.76 -13.10 0.36
C ARG A 196 7.54 -11.89 0.85
N ILE A 197 8.73 -12.11 1.42
CA ILE A 197 9.61 -11.02 1.86
C ILE A 197 10.83 -10.96 0.93
N VAL A 198 11.05 -9.81 0.31
CA VAL A 198 12.29 -9.48 -0.41
C VAL A 198 13.14 -8.63 0.52
N HIS A 199 14.09 -9.27 1.20
CA HIS A 199 14.99 -8.59 2.14
C HIS A 199 16.23 -8.05 1.41
N LEU A 200 16.28 -6.73 1.23
CA LEU A 200 17.37 -6.04 0.53
C LEU A 200 18.40 -5.53 1.53
N VAL A 201 19.61 -6.08 1.45
CA VAL A 201 20.77 -5.63 2.24
C VAL A 201 21.81 -5.04 1.28
N ARG A 202 22.28 -3.83 1.58
CA ARG A 202 23.31 -3.12 0.81
C ARG A 202 24.55 -2.91 1.67
N ASP A 203 25.72 -2.86 1.03
CA ASP A 203 26.98 -2.51 1.68
C ASP A 203 26.83 -1.25 2.56
N PRO A 204 27.14 -1.35 3.87
CA PRO A 204 26.90 -0.26 4.81
C PRO A 204 27.75 0.98 4.54
N ARG A 205 28.89 0.86 3.85
CA ARG A 205 29.73 2.01 3.46
C ARG A 205 29.00 2.87 2.43
N ALA A 206 28.36 2.23 1.44
CA ALA A 206 27.56 2.94 0.44
C ALA A 206 26.30 3.56 1.07
N VAL A 207 25.64 2.84 1.99
CA VAL A 207 24.50 3.35 2.75
C VAL A 207 24.90 4.58 3.57
N LEU A 208 26.01 4.51 4.32
CA LEU A 208 26.53 5.62 5.12
C LEU A 208 26.78 6.86 4.27
N ARG A 209 27.54 6.74 3.17
CA ARG A 209 27.81 7.86 2.25
C ARG A 209 26.54 8.52 1.72
N SER A 210 25.52 7.71 1.40
CA SER A 210 24.25 8.24 0.91
C SER A 210 23.42 8.89 2.01
N ARG A 211 23.52 8.40 3.25
CA ARG A 211 22.84 8.97 4.42
C ARG A 211 23.43 10.30 4.86
N GLU A 212 24.74 10.51 4.73
CA GLU A 212 25.40 11.80 5.00
C GLU A 212 24.74 12.94 4.19
N GLN A 213 24.33 12.67 2.95
CA GLN A 213 23.66 13.63 2.07
C GLN A 213 22.17 13.88 2.43
N THR A 214 21.55 12.99 3.21
CA THR A 214 20.12 13.08 3.58
C THR A 214 19.92 13.17 5.10
N ALA A 215 20.96 13.55 5.85
CA ALA A 215 20.97 13.50 7.30
C ALA A 215 19.82 14.32 7.93
N LYS A 216 19.59 15.53 7.42
CA LYS A 216 18.49 16.42 7.84
C LYS A 216 17.12 15.78 7.64
N ALA A 217 16.88 15.19 6.47
CA ALA A 217 15.60 14.56 6.15
C ALA A 217 15.30 13.32 7.03
N LEU A 218 16.33 12.70 7.60
CA LEU A 218 16.22 11.52 8.44
C LEU A 218 16.38 11.83 9.93
N ALA A 219 16.46 13.10 10.34
CA ALA A 219 16.82 13.47 11.70
C ALA A 219 15.85 12.90 12.75
N ARG A 220 14.54 12.92 12.46
CA ARG A 220 13.52 12.28 13.30
C ARG A 220 13.68 10.76 13.33
N ASP A 221 13.78 10.12 12.16
CA ASP A 221 13.92 8.66 12.08
C ASP A 221 15.20 8.19 12.81
N ASN A 222 16.29 8.95 12.74
CA ASN A 222 17.52 8.69 13.49
C ASN A 222 17.30 8.75 15.00
N GLY A 223 16.55 9.75 15.48
CA GLY A 223 16.18 9.85 16.89
C GLY A 223 15.38 8.63 17.38
N ILE A 224 14.39 8.20 16.59
CA ILE A 224 13.57 7.01 16.90
C ILE A 224 14.41 5.73 16.91
N VAL A 225 15.33 5.57 15.95
CA VAL A 225 16.26 4.42 15.92
C VAL A 225 17.15 4.40 17.17
N LEU A 226 17.60 5.58 17.61
CA LEU A 226 18.47 5.72 18.79
C LEU A 226 17.71 5.80 20.12
N GLY A 227 16.37 5.81 20.10
CA GLY A 227 15.54 5.90 21.30
C GLY A 227 15.72 7.20 22.08
N THR A 228 15.91 8.33 21.39
CA THR A 228 16.22 9.63 22.01
C THR A 228 15.00 10.40 22.53
N ASN A 229 13.87 9.70 22.72
CA ASN A 229 12.61 10.25 23.24
C ASN A 229 12.21 11.57 22.55
N GLY A 230 11.96 11.49 21.24
CA GLY A 230 11.53 12.62 20.41
C GLY A 230 12.60 13.63 20.03
N THR A 231 13.83 13.50 20.53
CA THR A 231 14.93 14.39 20.13
C THR A 231 15.48 14.00 18.76
N TRP A 232 15.50 14.93 17.82
CA TRP A 232 15.98 14.67 16.45
C TRP A 232 17.51 14.60 16.42
N VAL A 233 18.06 13.72 15.57
CA VAL A 233 19.49 13.48 15.45
C VAL A 233 19.94 13.68 14.00
N GLU A 234 20.46 14.87 13.69
CA GLU A 234 21.05 15.16 12.38
C GLU A 234 22.47 14.58 12.25
N ALA A 235 23.31 14.79 13.26
CA ALA A 235 24.68 14.32 13.27
C ALA A 235 24.85 13.11 14.20
N ASP A 236 25.47 12.06 13.68
CA ASP A 236 25.80 10.84 14.44
C ASP A 236 27.25 10.43 14.15
N PRO A 237 28.25 11.19 14.65
CA PRO A 237 29.66 10.92 14.39
C PRO A 237 30.11 9.55 14.90
N GLY A 238 29.40 8.98 15.89
CA GLY A 238 29.64 7.65 16.42
C GLY A 238 29.08 6.50 15.56
N LEU A 239 28.42 6.80 14.43
CA LEU A 239 27.82 5.83 13.51
C LEU A 239 26.85 4.85 14.20
N ARG A 240 26.20 5.29 15.29
CA ARG A 240 25.28 4.48 16.09
C ARG A 240 24.05 4.04 15.28
N VAL A 241 23.49 4.94 14.46
CA VAL A 241 22.32 4.64 13.62
C VAL A 241 22.65 3.56 12.61
N VAL A 242 23.78 3.70 11.90
CA VAL A 242 24.20 2.70 10.89
C VAL A 242 24.51 1.37 11.56
N ARG A 243 25.12 1.38 12.76
CA ARG A 243 25.33 0.16 13.53
C ARG A 243 24.02 -0.54 13.88
N GLU A 244 22.99 0.19 14.27
CA GLU A 244 21.69 -0.41 14.58
C GLU A 244 20.97 -0.93 13.33
N VAL A 245 21.07 -0.22 12.20
CA VAL A 245 20.60 -0.73 10.89
C VAL A 245 21.33 -2.02 10.50
N CYS A 246 22.64 -2.10 10.66
CA CYS A 246 23.38 -3.33 10.37
C CYS A 246 22.96 -4.47 11.29
N ARG A 247 22.74 -4.20 12.58
CA ARG A 247 22.26 -5.20 13.54
C ARG A 247 20.87 -5.71 13.20
N SER A 248 19.95 -4.83 12.77
CA SER A 248 18.59 -5.23 12.45
C SER A 248 18.51 -6.17 11.24
N HIS A 249 19.44 -6.08 10.28
CA HIS A 249 19.49 -6.99 9.14
C HIS A 249 19.93 -8.43 9.50
N VAL A 250 20.60 -8.63 10.64
CA VAL A 250 21.15 -9.94 11.03
C VAL A 250 20.38 -10.59 12.17
N ARG A 251 19.65 -9.80 12.97
CA ARG A 251 18.87 -10.31 14.12
C ARG A 251 17.65 -11.10 13.66
N ILE A 252 17.89 -12.38 13.39
CA ILE A 252 16.95 -13.49 13.33
C ILE A 252 17.32 -14.36 14.54
N ALA A 253 16.85 -14.01 15.73
CA ALA A 253 17.10 -14.86 16.91
C ALA A 253 16.17 -16.08 16.90
#